data_AF-A0A6G4A1G4-F1
#
_entry.id   AF-A0A6G4A1G4-F1
#
_cell.length_a   1.000
_cell.length_b   1.000
_cell.length_c   1.000
_cell.angle_alpha   90.00
_cell.angle_beta   90.00
_cell.angle_gamma   90.00
#
_symmetry.space_group_name_H-M   'P 1'
#
loop_
_entity.id
_entity.type
_entity.pdbx_description
1 polymer ?
#
loop_
_entity_poly.entity_id
_entity_poly.type
_entity_poly.pdbx_seq_one_letter_code
_entity_poly.pdbx_strand_id
1 'polypeptide(L)'
;MEQTVFRGCGCNFLDPLTLQHRWFGAVWTCKNKAQFLLGYWFADNRDKLMALMQLEGWGKTSLEANPLEVKKAYQVFRAAQHKQDWEHRSLLPLRLAFIEPWKRVKLGWYIVKSNEGYPAHVSAVQKKRLLLWLEHVALCENEEQLEQFIHQVNLRHQIALKNVPFRTCKR
;
A
#
# COMPACT_ATOMS: atom_id res chain seq x y z
N MET A 1 15.94 -30.53 -4.92
CA MET A 1 16.40 -29.58 -3.88
C MET A 1 15.18 -29.12 -3.12
N GLU A 2 15.02 -29.56 -1.87
CA GLU A 2 13.96 -29.07 -1.00
C GLU A 2 14.18 -27.57 -0.77
N GLN A 3 13.15 -26.77 -1.04
CA GLN A 3 13.21 -25.33 -0.77
C GLN A 3 12.95 -25.11 0.71
N THR A 4 13.93 -24.54 1.41
CA THR A 4 13.75 -24.15 2.81
C THR A 4 12.70 -23.04 2.91
N VAL A 5 11.62 -23.33 3.63
CA VAL A 5 10.56 -22.38 3.93
C VAL A 5 10.85 -21.74 5.29
N PHE A 6 10.75 -20.43 5.35
CA PHE A 6 10.89 -19.63 6.56
C PHE A 6 9.54 -19.04 6.94
N ARG A 7 9.33 -18.84 8.23
CA ARG A 7 8.21 -18.09 8.78
C ARG A 7 8.70 -17.12 9.84
N GLY A 8 7.98 -16.03 10.04
CA GLY A 8 8.23 -15.19 11.20
C GLY A 8 7.16 -14.13 11.38
N CYS A 9 7.15 -13.55 12.57
CA CYS A 9 6.22 -12.49 12.94
C CYS A 9 6.97 -11.35 13.65
N GLY A 10 6.45 -10.14 13.53
CA GLY A 10 6.93 -8.98 14.25
C GLY A 10 5.81 -7.97 14.47
N CYS A 11 5.98 -7.11 15.46
CA CYS A 11 5.01 -6.08 15.81
C CYS A 11 5.36 -4.74 15.16
N ASN A 12 4.41 -3.81 15.21
CA ASN A 12 4.56 -2.43 14.77
C ASN A 12 4.89 -2.29 13.27
N PHE A 13 4.16 -3.03 12.42
CA PHE A 13 4.21 -2.89 10.97
C PHE A 13 2.90 -2.30 10.45
N LEU A 14 2.99 -1.38 9.50
CA LEU A 14 1.81 -0.72 8.94
C LEU A 14 1.00 -1.69 8.06
N ASP A 15 -0.24 -1.92 8.46
CA ASP A 15 -1.23 -2.61 7.66
C ASP A 15 -1.85 -1.62 6.64
N PRO A 16 -1.66 -1.83 5.33
CA PRO A 16 -2.17 -0.90 4.32
C PRO A 16 -3.70 -0.86 4.25
N LEU A 17 -4.39 -1.88 4.73
CA LEU A 17 -5.86 -1.91 4.68
C LEU A 17 -6.46 -1.09 5.81
N THR A 18 -5.94 -1.24 7.03
CA THR A 18 -6.49 -0.58 8.22
C THR A 18 -5.81 0.74 8.53
N LEU A 19 -4.66 1.03 7.92
CA LEU A 19 -3.81 2.19 8.22
C LEU A 19 -3.32 2.21 9.69
N GLN A 20 -3.24 1.04 10.32
CA GLN A 20 -2.79 0.88 11.70
C GLN A 20 -1.52 0.04 11.77
N HIS A 21 -0.69 0.33 12.77
CA HIS A 21 0.47 -0.49 13.10
C HIS A 21 0.01 -1.73 13.85
N ARG A 22 0.23 -2.91 13.25
CA ARG A 22 -0.28 -4.20 13.71
C ARG A 22 0.85 -5.24 13.73
N TRP A 23 0.53 -6.45 14.18
CA TRP A 23 1.43 -7.58 13.99
C TRP A 23 1.42 -7.97 12.52
N PHE A 24 2.61 -8.08 11.94
CA PHE A 24 2.83 -8.64 10.62
C PHE A 24 3.47 -10.01 10.79
N GLY A 25 3.10 -10.94 9.93
CA GLY A 25 3.90 -12.12 9.73
C GLY A 25 3.78 -12.64 8.32
N ALA A 26 4.82 -13.36 7.94
CA ALA A 26 4.99 -13.85 6.60
C ALA A 26 5.58 -15.24 6.61
N VAL A 27 5.37 -15.92 5.49
CA VAL A 27 6.03 -17.16 5.11
C VAL A 27 6.72 -16.90 3.78
N TRP A 28 7.96 -17.32 3.64
CA TRP A 28 8.75 -17.09 2.43
C TRP A 28 9.74 -18.21 2.16
N THR A 29 10.21 -18.26 0.92
CA THR A 29 11.34 -19.10 0.50
C THR A 29 12.48 -18.23 0.00
N CYS A 30 13.70 -18.76 0.03
CA CYS A 30 14.89 -18.09 -0.48
C CYS A 30 15.38 -18.83 -1.73
N LYS A 31 15.42 -18.14 -2.87
CA LYS A 31 16.02 -18.65 -4.10
C LYS A 31 17.06 -17.64 -4.59
N ASN A 32 18.30 -18.09 -4.80
CA ASN A 32 19.41 -17.23 -5.24
C ASN A 32 19.60 -15.98 -4.35
N LYS A 33 19.48 -16.14 -3.02
CA LYS A 33 19.54 -15.05 -2.01
C LYS A 33 18.39 -14.02 -2.08
N ALA A 34 17.44 -14.16 -3.00
CA ALA A 34 16.21 -13.37 -3.03
C ALA A 34 15.10 -14.05 -2.21
N GLN A 35 14.36 -13.26 -1.45
CA GLN A 35 13.19 -13.71 -0.69
C GLN A 35 11.94 -13.64 -1.56
N PHE A 36 11.17 -14.72 -1.55
CA PHE A 36 9.89 -14.83 -2.25
C PHE A 36 8.80 -15.12 -1.23
N LEU A 37 7.87 -14.17 -1.07
CA LEU A 37 6.74 -14.33 -0.15
C LEU A 37 5.78 -15.38 -0.70
N LEU A 38 5.42 -16.34 0.15
CA LEU A 38 4.41 -17.37 -0.12
C LEU A 38 3.06 -16.97 0.48
N GLY A 39 3.08 -16.25 1.60
CA GLY A 39 1.90 -15.72 2.27
C GLY A 39 2.28 -14.67 3.31
N TYR A 40 1.33 -13.80 3.63
CA TYR A 40 1.48 -12.79 4.68
C TYR A 40 0.14 -12.45 5.31
N TRP A 41 0.17 -12.01 6.57
CA TRP A 41 -1.02 -11.68 7.35
C TRP A 41 -0.75 -10.50 8.27
N PHE A 42 -1.82 -9.81 8.63
CA PHE A 42 -1.83 -8.82 9.70
C PHE A 42 -2.84 -9.23 10.77
N ALA A 43 -2.47 -9.03 12.04
CA ALA A 43 -3.34 -9.33 13.17
C ALA A 43 -3.11 -8.36 14.33
N ASP A 44 -4.02 -8.33 15.30
CA ASP A 44 -3.91 -7.45 16.47
C ASP A 44 -2.86 -7.94 17.47
N ASN A 45 -2.59 -9.25 17.48
CA ASN A 45 -1.62 -9.89 18.37
C ASN A 45 -0.94 -11.09 17.70
N ARG A 46 0.17 -11.53 18.28
CA ARG A 46 0.97 -12.66 17.80
C ARG A 46 0.18 -13.96 17.75
N ASP A 47 -0.63 -14.25 18.76
CA ASP A 47 -1.33 -15.54 18.88
C ASP A 47 -2.34 -15.75 17.77
N LYS A 48 -3.13 -14.70 17.43
CA LYS A 48 -4.02 -14.71 16.26
C LYS A 48 -3.25 -14.96 14.97
N LEU A 49 -2.08 -14.33 14.83
CA LEU A 49 -1.26 -14.46 13.62
C LEU A 49 -0.68 -15.86 13.47
N MET A 50 -0.19 -16.45 14.57
CA MET A 50 0.28 -17.83 14.61
C MET A 50 -0.86 -18.82 14.32
N ALA A 51 -2.07 -18.57 14.83
CA ALA A 51 -3.24 -19.39 14.53
C ALA A 51 -3.61 -19.36 13.03
N LEU A 52 -3.58 -18.19 12.39
CA LEU A 52 -3.80 -18.04 10.95
C LEU A 52 -2.76 -18.83 10.13
N MET A 53 -1.49 -18.70 10.46
CA MET A 53 -0.41 -19.43 9.78
C MET A 53 -0.53 -20.96 9.95
N GLN A 54 -0.93 -21.41 11.15
CA GLN A 54 -1.15 -22.84 11.42
C GLN A 54 -2.34 -23.39 10.63
N LEU A 55 -3.44 -22.64 10.55
CA LEU A 55 -4.63 -23.02 9.77
C LEU A 55 -4.28 -23.22 8.28
N GLU A 56 -3.39 -22.39 7.75
CA GLU A 56 -2.91 -22.49 6.38
C GLU A 56 -1.76 -23.51 6.19
N GLY A 57 -1.44 -24.31 7.21
CA GLY A 57 -0.50 -25.42 7.12
C GLY A 57 0.98 -25.05 7.32
N TRP A 58 1.29 -23.79 7.62
CA TRP A 58 2.66 -23.29 7.81
C TRP A 58 3.21 -23.51 9.24
N GLY A 59 2.54 -24.35 10.02
CA GLY A 59 2.80 -24.60 11.43
C GLY A 59 3.97 -25.55 11.74
N LYS A 60 4.34 -26.47 10.85
CA LYS A 60 5.27 -27.58 11.19
C LYS A 60 6.51 -27.71 10.30
N THR A 61 6.49 -27.19 9.07
CA THR A 61 7.53 -27.44 8.06
C THR A 61 8.46 -26.25 7.79
N SER A 62 8.21 -25.10 8.44
CA SER A 62 8.95 -23.86 8.23
C SER A 62 9.90 -23.53 9.38
N LEU A 63 11.09 -23.01 9.05
CA LEU A 63 12.04 -22.49 10.03
C LEU A 63 11.57 -21.14 10.59
N GLU A 64 11.67 -20.96 11.91
CA GLU A 64 11.39 -19.67 12.53
C GLU A 64 12.54 -18.70 12.27
N ALA A 65 12.21 -17.55 11.69
CA ALA A 65 13.13 -16.51 11.31
C ALA A 65 13.31 -15.47 12.41
N ASN A 66 14.45 -14.78 12.41
CA ASN A 66 14.72 -13.72 13.36
C ASN A 66 13.98 -12.40 12.99
N PRO A 67 13.88 -11.43 13.92
CA PRO A 67 13.17 -10.17 13.66
C PRO A 67 13.70 -9.35 12.47
N LEU A 68 15.01 -9.42 12.18
CA LEU A 68 15.61 -8.72 11.05
C LEU A 68 15.16 -9.33 9.71
N GLU A 69 15.03 -10.65 9.65
CA GLU A 69 14.52 -11.35 8.48
C GLU A 69 13.04 -11.08 8.23
N VAL A 70 12.23 -10.98 9.29
CA VAL A 70 10.82 -10.55 9.20
C VAL A 70 10.71 -9.14 8.64
N LYS A 71 11.57 -8.22 9.11
CA LYS A 71 11.61 -6.85 8.57
C LYS A 71 11.95 -6.84 7.08
N LYS A 72 12.88 -7.69 6.63
CA LYS A 72 13.18 -7.85 5.19
C LYS A 72 12.00 -8.39 4.41
N ALA A 73 11.31 -9.40 4.94
CA ALA A 73 10.10 -9.95 4.31
C ALA A 73 9.01 -8.88 4.16
N TYR A 74 8.80 -8.06 5.20
CA TYR A 74 7.90 -6.91 5.14
C TYR A 74 8.32 -5.88 4.08
N GLN A 75 9.62 -5.58 3.95
CA GLN A 75 10.12 -4.67 2.91
C GLN A 75 9.86 -5.22 1.49
N VAL A 76 10.01 -6.53 1.28
CA VAL A 76 9.68 -7.18 0.00
C VAL A 76 8.19 -7.03 -0.30
N PHE A 77 7.33 -7.29 0.69
CA PHE A 77 5.87 -7.07 0.58
C PHE A 77 5.56 -5.63 0.19
N ARG A 78 6.11 -4.66 0.92
CA ARG A 78 5.85 -3.23 0.69
C ARG A 78 6.37 -2.75 -0.66
N ALA A 79 7.51 -3.25 -1.13
CA ALA A 79 8.03 -2.93 -2.45
C ALA A 79 7.11 -3.46 -3.57
N ALA A 80 6.64 -4.70 -3.43
CA ALA A 80 5.69 -5.29 -4.37
C ALA A 80 4.36 -4.52 -4.38
N GLN A 81 3.82 -4.19 -3.20
CA GLN A 81 2.62 -3.39 -3.06
C GLN A 81 2.79 -2.01 -3.69
N HIS A 82 3.85 -1.28 -3.34
CA HIS A 82 4.10 0.06 -3.88
C HIS A 82 4.18 0.04 -5.41
N LYS A 83 4.85 -0.97 -5.99
CA LYS A 83 4.93 -1.13 -7.43
C LYS A 83 3.53 -1.35 -8.04
N GLN A 84 2.75 -2.25 -7.46
CA GLN A 84 1.39 -2.52 -7.92
C GLN A 84 0.50 -1.27 -7.83
N ASP A 85 0.52 -0.56 -6.70
CA ASP A 85 -0.27 0.66 -6.46
C ASP A 85 0.15 1.80 -7.41
N TRP A 86 1.44 1.90 -7.74
CA TRP A 86 1.96 2.89 -8.68
C TRP A 86 1.60 2.58 -10.13
N GLU A 87 1.67 1.31 -10.54
CA GLU A 87 1.40 0.88 -11.92
C GLU A 87 -0.10 0.74 -12.21
N HIS A 88 -0.91 0.49 -11.18
CA HIS A 88 -2.35 0.32 -11.35
C HIS A 88 -3.04 1.63 -11.75
N ARG A 89 -3.64 1.60 -12.94
CA ARG A 89 -4.44 2.69 -13.49
C ARG A 89 -5.86 2.21 -13.70
N SER A 90 -6.83 3.00 -13.25
CA SER A 90 -8.24 2.67 -13.47
C SER A 90 -9.08 3.90 -13.77
N LEU A 91 -10.06 3.69 -14.64
CA LEU A 91 -11.12 4.66 -14.85
C LEU A 91 -12.14 4.53 -13.72
N LEU A 92 -12.39 5.62 -13.02
CA LEU A 92 -13.42 5.65 -11.99
C LEU A 92 -14.82 5.68 -12.62
N PRO A 93 -15.86 5.17 -11.92
CA PRO A 93 -17.22 5.16 -12.45
C PRO A 93 -17.68 6.53 -12.93
N LEU A 94 -18.25 6.60 -14.15
CA LEU A 94 -18.63 7.87 -14.80
C LEU A 94 -19.53 8.76 -13.94
N ARG A 95 -20.43 8.15 -13.15
CA ARG A 95 -21.31 8.86 -12.21
C ARG A 95 -20.52 9.76 -11.24
N LEU A 96 -19.29 9.38 -10.89
CA LEU A 96 -18.45 10.14 -9.96
C LEU A 96 -18.07 11.51 -10.52
N ALA A 97 -17.95 11.67 -11.85
CA ALA A 97 -17.64 12.97 -12.47
C ALA A 97 -18.77 14.01 -12.29
N PHE A 98 -19.99 13.56 -11.99
CA PHE A 98 -21.19 14.40 -11.89
C PHE A 98 -21.69 14.62 -10.46
N ILE A 99 -21.06 14.00 -9.45
CA ILE A 99 -21.37 14.24 -8.04
C ILE A 99 -20.31 15.14 -7.40
N GLU A 100 -20.65 15.74 -6.26
CA GLU A 100 -19.66 16.47 -5.47
C GLU A 100 -18.57 15.51 -4.95
N PRO A 101 -17.33 16.00 -4.82
CA PRO A 101 -16.88 17.35 -5.20
C PRO A 101 -16.57 17.50 -6.70
N TRP A 102 -16.46 16.40 -7.44
CA TRP A 102 -15.95 16.39 -8.82
C TRP A 102 -16.77 17.21 -9.81
N LYS A 103 -18.08 17.34 -9.64
CA LYS A 103 -18.95 18.13 -10.52
C LYS A 103 -18.45 19.55 -10.75
N ARG A 104 -17.94 20.20 -9.69
CA ARG A 104 -17.52 21.63 -9.70
C ARG A 104 -16.03 21.85 -9.90
N VAL A 105 -15.24 20.78 -9.78
CA VAL A 105 -13.79 20.84 -9.89
C VAL A 105 -13.38 21.15 -11.33
N LYS A 106 -12.33 21.94 -11.54
CA LYS A 106 -11.83 22.23 -12.90
C LYS A 106 -11.21 20.97 -13.52
N LEU A 107 -11.00 20.98 -14.83
CA LEU A 107 -10.22 19.91 -15.47
C LEU A 107 -8.77 20.04 -15.04
N GLY A 108 -8.08 18.91 -14.83
CA GLY A 108 -6.69 18.92 -14.37
C GLY A 108 -6.34 17.72 -13.51
N TRP A 109 -5.25 17.86 -12.79
CA TRP A 109 -4.69 16.85 -11.90
C TRP A 109 -4.95 17.21 -10.44
N TYR A 110 -5.19 16.19 -9.62
CA TYR A 110 -5.55 16.34 -8.22
C TYR A 110 -4.86 15.30 -7.37
N ILE A 111 -4.42 15.69 -6.18
CA ILE A 111 -3.94 14.79 -5.14
C ILE A 111 -5.05 14.64 -4.12
N VAL A 112 -5.50 13.41 -3.92
CA VAL A 112 -6.58 13.06 -2.99
C VAL A 112 -6.00 12.22 -1.87
N LYS A 113 -6.20 12.66 -0.62
CA LYS A 113 -5.83 11.89 0.58
C LYS A 113 -7.07 11.21 1.18
N SER A 114 -6.90 9.99 1.69
CA SER A 114 -7.97 9.27 2.39
C SER A 114 -8.34 9.90 3.73
N ASN A 115 -7.41 10.57 4.40
CA ASN A 115 -7.62 11.29 5.66
C ASN A 115 -6.66 12.50 5.75
N GLU A 116 -6.87 13.37 6.74
CA GLU A 116 -6.02 14.57 6.92
C GLU A 116 -4.62 14.23 7.47
N GLY A 117 -4.54 13.21 8.33
CA GLY A 117 -3.32 12.79 9.01
C GLY A 117 -2.45 11.83 8.21
N TYR A 118 -1.62 11.09 8.95
CA TYR A 118 -0.82 9.98 8.46
C TYR A 118 -0.94 8.80 9.42
N PRO A 119 -0.87 7.55 8.92
CA PRO A 119 -0.71 7.18 7.51
C PRO A 119 -2.00 7.40 6.68
N ALA A 120 -1.83 7.61 5.38
CA ALA A 120 -2.93 7.88 4.46
C ALA A 120 -2.67 7.27 3.07
N HIS A 121 -3.74 6.73 2.48
CA HIS A 121 -3.75 6.46 1.05
C HIS A 121 -3.82 7.78 0.29
N VAL A 122 -2.95 7.92 -0.70
CA VAL A 122 -2.83 9.09 -1.55
C VAL A 122 -3.02 8.65 -2.98
N SER A 123 -3.85 9.38 -3.72
CA SER A 123 -4.11 9.09 -5.13
C SER A 123 -3.89 10.32 -5.99
N ALA A 124 -3.20 10.13 -7.12
CA ALA A 124 -3.17 11.10 -8.21
C ALA A 124 -4.34 10.82 -9.14
N VAL A 125 -5.26 11.79 -9.23
CA VAL A 125 -6.47 11.70 -10.05
C VAL A 125 -6.42 12.72 -11.17
N GLN A 126 -6.59 12.27 -12.41
CA GLN A 126 -6.73 13.16 -13.56
C GLN A 126 -8.21 13.32 -13.92
N LYS A 127 -8.73 14.54 -13.76
CA LYS A 127 -10.06 14.91 -14.21
C LYS A 127 -10.03 15.41 -15.66
N LYS A 128 -10.77 14.71 -16.52
CA LYS A 128 -11.18 15.14 -17.86
C LYS A 128 -12.69 15.39 -17.86
N ARG A 129 -13.24 15.97 -18.93
CA ARG A 129 -14.66 16.42 -19.03
C ARG A 129 -15.65 15.52 -18.29
N LEU A 130 -15.74 14.24 -18.70
CA LEU A 130 -16.65 13.25 -18.13
C LEU A 130 -15.93 12.08 -17.47
N LEU A 131 -14.60 12.12 -17.36
CA LEU A 131 -13.78 10.99 -16.94
C LEU A 131 -12.90 11.39 -15.75
N LEU A 132 -12.82 10.51 -14.77
CA LEU A 132 -11.89 10.61 -13.66
C LEU A 132 -10.98 9.39 -13.71
N TRP A 133 -9.69 9.62 -13.96
CA TRP A 133 -8.68 8.58 -13.99
C TRP A 133 -7.95 8.55 -12.67
N LEU A 134 -7.94 7.40 -12.00
CA LEU A 134 -7.03 7.12 -10.90
C LEU A 134 -5.73 6.60 -11.53
N GLU A 135 -4.71 7.44 -11.54
CA GLU A 135 -3.49 7.22 -12.32
C GLU A 135 -2.36 6.60 -11.50
N HIS A 136 -2.25 7.00 -10.23
CA HIS A 136 -1.24 6.48 -9.31
C HIS A 136 -1.80 6.48 -7.89
N VAL A 137 -1.41 5.47 -7.11
CA VAL A 137 -1.72 5.37 -5.68
C VAL A 137 -0.42 5.16 -4.91
N ALA A 138 -0.37 5.67 -3.69
CA ALA A 138 0.67 5.37 -2.72
C ALA A 138 0.09 5.37 -1.30
N LEU A 139 0.76 4.66 -0.41
CA LEU A 139 0.53 4.77 1.03
C LEU A 139 1.65 5.62 1.64
N CYS A 140 1.30 6.80 2.14
CA CYS A 140 2.23 7.74 2.77
C CYS A 140 2.07 7.67 4.30
N GLU A 141 3.18 7.55 5.01
CA GLU A 141 3.29 7.50 6.47
C GLU A 141 3.65 8.84 7.09
N ASN A 142 4.08 9.80 6.28
CA ASN A 142 4.44 11.16 6.68
C ASN A 142 4.39 12.13 5.49
N GLU A 143 4.62 13.41 5.77
CA GLU A 143 4.60 14.48 4.77
C GLU A 143 5.71 14.33 3.72
N GLU A 144 6.91 13.91 4.12
CA GLU A 144 8.04 13.73 3.20
C GLU A 144 7.70 12.70 2.11
N GLN A 145 7.05 11.60 2.47
CA GLN A 145 6.59 10.60 1.51
C GLN A 145 5.49 11.13 0.59
N LEU A 146 4.62 12.02 1.07
CA LEU A 146 3.64 12.69 0.23
C LEU A 146 4.33 13.60 -0.80
N GLU A 147 5.32 14.39 -0.37
CA GLU A 147 6.08 15.27 -1.26
C GLU A 147 6.83 14.47 -2.33
N GLN A 148 7.45 13.35 -1.94
CA GLN A 148 8.11 12.43 -2.88
C GLN A 148 7.12 11.86 -3.91
N PHE A 149 5.92 11.44 -3.46
CA PHE A 149 4.88 10.95 -4.37
C PHE A 149 4.45 12.03 -5.37
N ILE A 150 4.17 13.25 -4.90
CA ILE A 150 3.79 14.38 -5.77
C ILE A 150 4.91 14.71 -6.76
N HIS A 151 6.16 14.72 -6.29
CA HIS A 151 7.32 14.94 -7.15
C HIS A 151 7.41 13.89 -8.27
N GLN A 152 7.25 12.61 -7.94
CA GLN A 152 7.24 11.54 -8.93
C GLN A 152 6.09 11.68 -9.94
N VAL A 153 4.89 12.06 -9.48
CA VAL A 153 3.73 12.30 -10.37
C VAL A 153 4.01 13.46 -11.32
N ASN A 154 4.57 14.56 -10.81
CA ASN A 154 4.96 15.73 -11.60
C ASN A 154 5.95 15.37 -12.70
N LEU A 155 7.00 14.61 -12.36
CA LEU A 155 7.99 14.12 -13.34
C LEU A 155 7.36 13.16 -14.37
N ARG A 156 6.54 12.21 -13.91
CA ARG A 156 5.95 11.16 -14.77
C ARG A 156 5.01 11.71 -15.83
N HIS A 157 4.27 12.76 -15.50
CA HIS A 157 3.23 13.36 -16.35
C HIS A 157 3.60 14.73 -16.89
N GLN A 158 4.80 15.26 -16.57
CA GLN A 158 5.26 16.59 -16.96
C GLN A 158 4.27 17.70 -16.57
N ILE A 159 3.86 17.69 -15.30
CA ILE A 159 2.91 18.65 -14.72
C ILE A 159 3.51 19.35 -13.49
N ALA A 160 2.83 20.40 -13.02
CA ALA A 160 3.22 21.17 -11.86
C ALA A 160 2.11 21.18 -10.80
N LEU A 161 1.86 20.04 -10.18
CA LEU A 161 1.04 19.98 -8.97
C LEU A 161 1.82 20.63 -7.84
N LYS A 162 1.22 21.68 -7.26
CA LYS A 162 1.59 22.14 -5.91
C LYS A 162 0.80 21.32 -4.90
N ASN A 163 1.26 21.28 -3.65
CA ASN A 163 0.55 20.68 -2.51
C ASN A 163 -0.81 21.37 -2.33
N VAL A 164 -1.80 21.04 -3.16
CA VAL A 164 -3.16 21.55 -3.09
C VAL A 164 -3.98 20.39 -2.57
N PRO A 165 -4.14 20.28 -1.24
CA PRO A 165 -4.91 19.20 -0.66
C PRO A 165 -6.33 19.29 -1.20
N PHE A 166 -6.72 18.31 -2.02
CA PHE A 166 -8.11 18.09 -2.29
C PHE A 166 -8.70 17.44 -1.06
N ARG A 167 -9.38 18.23 -0.23
CA ARG A 167 -10.06 17.75 0.97
C ARG A 167 -11.14 16.78 0.54
N THR A 168 -11.02 15.53 0.96
CA THR A 168 -12.10 14.56 0.81
C THR A 168 -13.31 15.06 1.60
N CYS A 169 -14.48 15.00 0.97
CA CYS A 169 -15.74 15.20 1.68
C CYS A 169 -15.78 14.23 2.86
N LYS A 170 -16.02 14.76 4.07
CA LYS A 170 -16.49 13.94 5.19
C LYS A 170 -17.70 13.14 4.69
N ARG A 171 -17.64 11.81 4.86
CA ARG A 171 -18.81 10.95 4.70
C ARG A 171 -19.90 11.38 5.66
#